data_AF-A0AA88B6A7-F1
#
_entry.id   AF-A0AA88B6A7-F1
#
_cell.length_a   1.000
_cell.length_b   1.000
_cell.length_c   1.000
_cell.angle_alpha   90.00
_cell.angle_beta   90.00
_cell.angle_gamma   90.00
#
_symmetry.space_group_name_H-M   'P 1'
#
loop_
_entity.id
_entity.type
_entity.pdbx_description
1 polymer ?
#
loop_
_entity_poly.entity_id
_entity_poly.type
_entity_poly.pdbx_seq_one_letter_code
_entity_poly.pdbx_strand_id
1 'polypeptide(L)' 'MQLSEPSEQEIRERAHQLWERAGKPEGREDEFWHAAEQELRNEDRSDTMRTPDTL' A
#
# COMPACT_ATOMS: atom_id res chain seq x y z
N MET A 1 -13.48 -16.50 -0.34
CA MET A 1 -12.46 -16.13 0.67
C MET A 1 -11.18 -15.85 -0.10
N GLN A 2 -11.00 -14.62 -0.56
CA GLN A 2 -9.75 -14.23 -1.21
C GLN A 2 -8.82 -13.74 -0.10
N LEU A 3 -7.86 -14.58 0.27
CA LEU A 3 -6.62 -14.15 0.90
C LEU A 3 -5.73 -13.69 -0.26
N SER A 4 -6.07 -12.55 -0.86
CA SER A 4 -5.29 -12.03 -1.97
C SER A 4 -4.12 -11.28 -1.34
N GLU A 5 -2.90 -11.72 -1.63
CA GLU A 5 -1.73 -10.94 -1.26
C GLU A 5 -1.87 -9.53 -1.88
N PRO A 6 -1.50 -8.47 -1.14
CA PRO A 6 -1.64 -7.11 -1.65
C PRO A 6 -0.88 -6.99 -2.96
N SER A 7 -1.56 -6.48 -3.99
CA SER A 7 -0.94 -6.34 -5.31
C SER A 7 0.16 -5.29 -5.27
N GLU A 8 1.20 -5.45 -6.09
CA GLU A 8 2.31 -4.49 -6.19
C GLU A 8 1.84 -3.05 -6.41
N GLN A 9 0.71 -2.86 -7.10
CA GLN A 9 0.07 -1.56 -7.28
C GLN A 9 -0.38 -0.93 -5.96
N GLU A 10 -1.05 -1.70 -5.10
CA GLU A 10 -1.51 -1.20 -3.80
C GLU A 10 -0.33 -0.92 -2.87
N ILE A 11 0.65 -1.83 -2.85
CA ILE A 11 1.88 -1.65 -2.08
C ILE A 11 2.57 -0.37 -2.53
N ARG A 12 2.66 -0.13 -3.84
CA ARG A 12 3.26 1.09 -4.38
C ARG A 12 2.48 2.35 -3.98
N GLU A 13 1.16 2.34 -4.11
CA GLU A 13 0.33 3.49 -3.74
C GLU A 13 0.46 3.83 -2.25
N ARG A 14 0.48 2.81 -1.38
CA ARG A 14 0.71 3.01 0.04
C ARG A 14 2.12 3.42 0.39
N ALA A 15 3.12 2.80 -0.21
CA ALA A 15 4.52 3.15 -0.03
C ALA A 15 4.76 4.60 -0.44
N HIS A 16 4.22 5.01 -1.59
CA HIS A 16 4.26 6.39 -2.05
C HIS A 16 3.58 7.33 -1.04
N GLN A 17 2.35 7.06 -0.60
CA GLN A 17 1.69 7.92 0.38
C GLN A 17 2.47 8.05 1.69
N LEU A 18 3.03 6.95 2.20
CA LEU A 18 3.86 6.96 3.40
C LEU A 18 5.15 7.78 3.18
N TRP A 19 5.79 7.60 2.04
CA TRP A 19 6.99 8.33 1.63
C TRP A 19 6.72 9.83 1.46
N GLU A 20 5.61 10.22 0.82
CA GLU A 20 5.20 11.63 0.67
C GLU A 20 4.90 12.27 2.02
N ARG A 21 4.18 11.57 2.91
CA ARG A 21 3.89 12.03 4.28
C ARG A 21 5.14 12.17 5.13
N ALA A 22 6.14 11.33 4.90
CA ALA A 22 7.44 11.39 5.58
C ALA A 22 8.37 12.48 5.02
N GLY A 23 7.97 13.20 3.95
CA GLY A 23 8.76 14.27 3.35
C GLY A 23 9.72 13.80 2.27
N LYS A 24 9.48 12.64 1.66
CA LYS A 24 10.24 12.08 0.54
C LYS A 24 11.75 11.96 0.81
N PRO A 25 12.17 11.27 1.89
CA PRO A 25 13.58 10.97 2.09
C PRO A 25 14.12 10.10 0.93
N GLU A 26 15.12 10.60 0.21
CA GLU A 26 15.83 9.83 -0.82
C GLU A 26 16.51 8.60 -0.20
N GLY A 27 16.35 7.43 -0.84
CA GLY A 27 16.98 6.17 -0.41
C GLY A 27 16.30 5.44 0.75
N ARG A 28 15.09 5.86 1.16
CA ARG A 28 14.27 5.12 2.14
C ARG A 28 13.00 4.50 1.54
N GLU A 29 12.88 4.55 0.23
CA GLU A 29 11.73 4.08 -0.53
C GLU A 29 11.44 2.60 -0.23
N ASP A 30 12.49 1.77 -0.15
CA ASP A 30 12.39 0.35 0.22
C ASP A 30 11.81 0.13 1.63
N GLU A 31 12.16 0.96 2.62
CA GLU A 31 11.58 0.85 3.97
C GLU A 31 10.08 1.12 3.95
N PHE A 32 9.64 2.13 3.17
CA PHE A 32 8.22 2.43 3.01
C PHE A 32 7.49 1.38 2.19
N TRP A 33 8.16 0.76 1.22
CA TRP A 33 7.62 -0.37 0.45
C TRP A 33 7.32 -1.57 1.34
N HIS A 34 8.30 -2.00 2.14
CA HIS A 34 8.12 -3.12 3.08
C HIS A 34 7.10 -2.80 4.18
N ALA A 35 7.05 -1.56 4.65
CA ALA A 35 6.04 -1.12 5.61
C ALA A 35 4.63 -1.18 5.00
N ALA A 36 4.45 -0.66 3.78
CA ALA A 36 3.18 -0.70 3.05
C ALA A 36 2.71 -2.13 2.78
N GLU A 37 3.61 -3.02 2.37
CA GLU A 37 3.31 -4.44 2.13
C GLU A 37 2.78 -5.12 3.40
N GLN A 38 3.47 -4.92 4.53
CA GLN A 38 2.99 -5.49 5.81
C GLN A 38 1.66 -4.91 6.26
N GLU A 39 1.47 -3.60 6.10
CA GLU A 39 0.27 -2.88 6.50
C GLU A 39 -0.93 -3.37 5.68
N LEU A 40 -0.81 -3.42 4.35
CA LEU A 40 -1.84 -3.93 3.45
C LEU A 40 -2.13 -5.42 3.66
N ARG A 41 -1.08 -6.23 3.87
CA ARG A 41 -1.25 -7.66 4.18
C ARG A 41 -2.07 -7.89 5.46
N ASN A 42 -2.06 -6.93 6.38
CA ASN A 42 -2.84 -6.97 7.61
C ASN A 42 -4.22 -6.29 7.47
N GLU A 43 -4.32 -5.25 6.63
CA GLU A 43 -5.54 -4.46 6.36
C GLU A 43 -6.51 -5.08 5.34
N ASP A 44 -6.04 -5.92 4.40
CA ASP A 44 -6.85 -6.54 3.32
C ASP A 44 -8.05 -7.37 3.85
N ARG A 45 -8.07 -7.70 5.15
CA ARG A 45 -9.27 -8.24 5.80
C ARG A 45 -10.46 -7.28 5.84
N SER A 46 -10.29 -5.99 5.58
CA SER A 46 -11.31 -4.95 5.82
C SER A 46 -11.65 -4.06 4.63
N ASP A 47 -10.82 -3.98 3.58
CA ASP A 47 -10.91 -2.88 2.58
C ASP A 47 -11.03 -3.33 1.12
N THR A 48 -11.69 -4.44 0.79
CA THR A 48 -11.99 -4.77 -0.62
C THR A 48 -13.11 -3.90 -1.23
N MET A 49 -13.34 -2.67 -0.74
CA MET A 49 -14.47 -1.82 -1.15
C MET A 49 -14.14 -0.33 -1.26
N ARG A 50 -12.94 0.03 -1.71
CA ARG A 50 -12.61 1.43 -2.01
C ARG A 50 -11.58 1.55 -3.14
N THR A 51 -11.93 1.14 -4.36
CA THR A 51 -12.31 2.14 -5.38
C THR A 51 -13.39 1.62 -6.34
N PRO A 52 -14.63 2.13 -6.30
CA PRO A 52 -15.49 2.15 -7.47
C PRO A 52 -15.27 3.48 -8.18
N ASP A 53 -14.32 3.60 -9.11
CA ASP A 53 -14.35 4.74 -10.05
C ASP A 53 -13.46 4.52 -11.28
N THR A 54 -14.00 3.80 -12.28
CA THR A 54 -13.61 3.98 -13.71
C THR A 54 -14.76 3.59 -14.65
N LEU A 55 -15.99 4.06 -14.43
CA LEU A 55 -16.96 4.16 -15.54
C LEU A 55 -18.01 5.27 -15.35
#